data_AF-A0A4Z2I266-F1
#
_entry.id   AF-A0A4Z2I266-F1
#
_cell.length_a   1.000
_cell.length_b   1.000
_cell.length_c   1.000
_cell.angle_alpha   90.00
_cell.angle_beta   90.00
_cell.angle_gamma   90.00
#
_symmetry.space_group_name_H-M   'P 1'
#
loop_
_entity.id
_entity.type
_entity.pdbx_description
1 polymer ?
#
loop_
_entity_poly.entity_id
_entity_poly.type
_entity_poly.pdbx_seq_one_letter_code
_entity_poly.pdbx_strand_id
1 'polypeptide(L)'
;MSSGSKREREQRKRLQHFLSDLALLGSLQGFKYFQPWLRGKEELLLTVVNEDLGWRSPGFAVSRASSYSSTSSCIRVWDVISELVCLCTVPSPSNPFALDVRYIQSLPLPDRFLVTGALLNFLEMYVVYGNRDELHYDKVVEEVRPLRRLHVQSLLEFQRHRESSWAAGSPAEQDSSGEENI
;
A
#
# COMPACT_ATOMS: atom_id res chain seq x y z
N MET A 1 -34.17 -25.24 -2.79
CA MET A 1 -32.87 -24.69 -3.26
C MET A 1 -31.76 -25.31 -2.42
N SER A 2 -30.88 -26.13 -3.03
CA SER A 2 -29.90 -26.97 -2.33
C SER A 2 -28.88 -26.15 -1.52
N SER A 3 -28.51 -26.63 -0.33
CA SER A 3 -27.46 -26.05 0.54
C SER A 3 -26.10 -25.91 -0.16
N GLY A 4 -25.84 -26.74 -1.19
CA GLY A 4 -24.65 -26.67 -2.01
C GLY A 4 -24.49 -25.35 -2.77
N SER A 5 -25.57 -24.80 -3.35
CA SER A 5 -25.49 -23.56 -4.13
C SER A 5 -25.27 -22.31 -3.26
N LYS A 6 -25.73 -22.34 -2.00
CA LYS A 6 -25.49 -21.26 -1.03
C LYS A 6 -24.02 -21.20 -0.64
N ARG A 7 -23.40 -22.35 -0.34
CA ARG A 7 -21.98 -22.43 0.03
C ARG A 7 -21.07 -21.99 -1.12
N GLU A 8 -21.36 -22.44 -2.33
CA GLU A 8 -20.61 -22.08 -3.53
C GLU A 8 -20.66 -20.55 -3.78
N ARG A 9 -21.86 -19.95 -3.67
CA ARG A 9 -22.02 -18.50 -3.84
C ARG A 9 -21.21 -17.70 -2.82
N GLU A 10 -21.17 -18.15 -1.56
CA GLU A 10 -20.39 -17.52 -0.51
C GLU A 10 -18.88 -17.64 -0.75
N GLN A 11 -18.40 -18.82 -1.17
CA GLN A 11 -16.99 -19.03 -1.52
C GLN A 11 -16.56 -18.13 -2.70
N ARG A 12 -17.40 -18.03 -3.74
CA ARG A 12 -17.14 -17.13 -4.87
C ARG A 12 -17.06 -15.67 -4.44
N LYS A 13 -17.95 -15.24 -3.53
CA LYS A 13 -17.91 -13.88 -2.97
C LYS A 13 -16.62 -13.64 -2.19
N ARG A 14 -16.19 -14.58 -1.35
CA ARG A 14 -14.93 -14.47 -0.58
C ARG A 14 -13.70 -14.39 -1.49
N LEU A 15 -13.64 -15.25 -2.49
CA LEU A 15 -12.57 -15.24 -3.48
C LEU A 15 -12.52 -13.90 -4.22
N GLN A 16 -13.67 -13.36 -4.63
CA GLN A 16 -13.72 -12.08 -5.32
C GLN A 16 -13.18 -10.93 -4.46
N HIS A 17 -13.50 -10.89 -3.16
CA HIS A 17 -12.92 -9.89 -2.25
C HIS A 17 -11.41 -10.07 -2.12
N PHE A 18 -10.94 -11.30 -1.92
CA PHE A 18 -9.51 -11.59 -1.81
C PHE A 18 -8.72 -11.18 -3.06
N LEU A 19 -9.25 -11.47 -4.25
CA LEU A 19 -8.63 -11.05 -5.52
C LEU A 19 -8.64 -9.53 -5.69
N SER A 20 -9.69 -8.84 -5.22
CA SER A 20 -9.73 -7.38 -5.20
C SER A 20 -8.66 -6.80 -4.26
N ASP A 21 -8.48 -7.40 -3.08
CA ASP A 21 -7.46 -6.98 -2.12
C ASP A 21 -6.05 -7.19 -2.68
N LEU A 22 -5.81 -8.27 -3.43
CA LEU A 22 -4.54 -8.50 -4.14
C LEU A 22 -4.28 -7.46 -5.23
N ALA A 23 -5.32 -7.07 -5.98
CA ALA A 23 -5.21 -6.01 -6.98
C ALA A 23 -4.89 -4.65 -6.33
N LEU A 24 -5.50 -4.35 -5.19
CA LEU A 24 -5.17 -3.16 -4.40
C LEU A 24 -3.73 -3.20 -3.88
N LEU A 25 -3.29 -4.35 -3.34
CA LEU A 25 -1.89 -4.53 -2.92
C LEU A 25 -0.92 -4.25 -4.08
N GLY A 26 -1.23 -4.76 -5.27
CA GLY A 26 -0.41 -4.62 -6.47
C GLY A 26 -0.23 -3.20 -7.00
N SER A 27 -0.97 -2.22 -6.49
CA SER A 27 -0.79 -0.79 -6.81
C SER A 27 -0.02 -0.02 -5.72
N LEU A 28 0.29 -0.67 -4.59
CA LEU A 28 1.00 -0.03 -3.49
C LEU A 28 2.50 0.07 -3.74
N GLN A 29 3.08 1.14 -3.24
CA GLN A 29 4.52 1.40 -3.27
C GLN A 29 4.96 1.96 -1.92
N GLY A 30 6.25 1.84 -1.60
CA GLY A 30 6.83 2.40 -0.38
C GLY A 30 6.95 1.43 0.80
N PHE A 31 6.84 0.12 0.56
CA PHE A 31 7.28 -0.88 1.53
C PHE A 31 8.79 -1.09 1.44
N LYS A 32 9.41 -1.37 2.58
CA LYS A 32 10.87 -1.58 2.69
C LYS A 32 11.29 -2.97 2.23
N TYR A 33 10.52 -3.99 2.60
CA TYR A 33 10.92 -5.39 2.45
C TYR A 33 10.31 -6.10 1.25
N PHE A 34 9.36 -5.48 0.57
CA PHE A 34 8.78 -6.07 -0.62
C PHE A 34 8.26 -5.00 -1.57
N GLN A 35 8.12 -5.38 -2.84
CA GLN A 35 7.57 -4.55 -3.88
C GLN A 35 6.49 -5.36 -4.60
N PRO A 36 5.21 -4.97 -4.46
CA PRO A 36 4.14 -5.55 -5.25
C PRO A 36 3.98 -4.76 -6.55
N TRP A 37 3.70 -5.43 -7.66
CA TRP A 37 3.29 -4.76 -8.89
C TRP A 37 2.36 -5.62 -9.73
N LEU A 38 1.36 -4.98 -10.35
CA LEU A 38 0.50 -5.62 -11.34
C LEU A 38 1.14 -5.57 -12.73
N ARG A 39 1.32 -6.73 -13.36
CA ARG A 39 1.66 -6.84 -14.78
C ARG A 39 0.39 -7.07 -15.58
N GLY A 40 -0.19 -5.98 -16.06
CA GLY A 40 -1.51 -6.01 -16.71
C GLY A 40 -2.63 -6.29 -15.72
N LYS A 41 -3.64 -7.08 -16.12
CA LYS A 41 -4.80 -7.44 -15.28
C LYS A 41 -4.71 -8.86 -14.70
N GLU A 42 -3.72 -9.63 -15.10
CA GLU A 42 -3.72 -11.09 -14.91
C GLU A 42 -2.68 -11.55 -13.90
N GLU A 43 -1.67 -10.73 -13.63
CA GLU A 43 -0.50 -11.14 -12.86
C GLU A 43 -0.13 -10.11 -11.80
N LEU A 44 -0.03 -10.58 -10.57
CA LEU A 44 0.57 -9.87 -9.46
C LEU A 44 1.96 -10.47 -9.24
N LEU A 45 2.97 -9.62 -9.29
CA LEU A 45 4.33 -9.97 -8.96
C LEU A 45 4.70 -9.35 -7.61
N LEU A 46 5.43 -10.11 -6.81
CA LEU A 46 5.89 -9.71 -5.48
C LEU A 46 7.39 -10.01 -5.37
N THR A 47 8.23 -8.98 -5.36
CA THR A 47 9.65 -9.12 -5.02
C THR A 47 9.82 -8.89 -3.55
N VAL A 48 10.45 -9.82 -2.85
CA VAL A 48 10.97 -9.57 -1.50
C VAL A 48 12.38 -8.97 -1.63
N VAL A 49 12.59 -7.81 -1.04
CA VAL A 49 13.84 -7.05 -1.08
C VAL A 49 14.66 -7.38 0.18
N ASN A 50 15.91 -7.79 0.00
CA ASN A 50 16.84 -8.07 1.08
C ASN A 50 18.03 -7.12 0.95
N GLU A 51 18.01 -6.01 1.71
CA GLU A 51 18.93 -4.87 1.50
C GLU A 51 20.42 -5.19 1.78
N ASP A 52 20.77 -6.32 2.39
CA ASP A 52 22.14 -6.55 2.89
C ASP A 52 22.86 -7.83 2.44
N LEU A 53 22.36 -8.57 1.43
CA LEU A 53 23.06 -9.76 0.95
C LEU A 53 23.38 -9.64 -0.53
N GLY A 54 24.62 -9.20 -0.83
CA GLY A 54 25.22 -9.35 -2.16
C GLY A 54 24.90 -10.74 -2.69
N TRP A 55 24.15 -10.77 -3.78
CA TRP A 55 23.41 -11.91 -4.33
C TRP A 55 24.18 -13.24 -4.22
N ARG A 56 24.01 -13.95 -3.11
CA ARG A 56 24.17 -15.40 -3.08
C ARG A 56 22.78 -15.92 -3.32
N SER A 57 22.58 -16.57 -4.47
CA SER A 57 21.35 -17.31 -4.75
C SER A 57 20.94 -18.05 -3.48
N PRO A 58 19.76 -17.78 -2.90
CA PRO A 58 19.24 -18.66 -1.87
C PRO A 58 19.11 -20.00 -2.58
N GLY A 59 19.99 -20.95 -2.26
CA GLY A 59 19.68 -22.35 -2.52
C GLY A 59 18.28 -22.52 -1.99
N PHE A 60 17.35 -22.90 -2.86
CA PHE A 60 15.91 -22.93 -2.63
C PHE A 60 15.65 -23.80 -1.40
N ALA A 61 15.76 -23.21 -0.22
CA ALA A 61 15.42 -23.83 1.03
C ALA A 61 13.90 -23.83 0.96
N VAL A 62 13.36 -24.94 0.46
CA VAL A 62 11.96 -25.30 0.60
C VAL A 62 11.71 -25.34 2.10
N SER A 63 11.43 -24.18 2.68
CA SER A 63 10.88 -24.10 4.01
C SER A 63 9.59 -24.89 3.94
N ARG A 64 9.47 -25.88 4.84
CA ARG A 64 8.30 -26.74 4.96
C ARG A 64 7.06 -25.89 4.75
N ALA A 65 6.19 -26.30 3.82
CA ALA A 65 4.84 -25.76 3.78
C ALA A 65 4.32 -25.82 5.23
N SER A 66 4.15 -24.66 5.85
CA SER A 66 3.58 -24.56 7.18
C SER A 66 2.27 -25.31 7.10
N SER A 67 2.09 -26.30 7.98
CA SER A 67 0.83 -27.03 8.03
C SER A 67 -0.20 -26.00 8.50
N TYR A 68 -0.96 -25.44 7.57
CA TYR A 68 -2.04 -24.53 7.90
C TYR A 68 -3.01 -25.33 8.77
N SER A 69 -2.91 -25.16 10.08
CA SER A 69 -3.91 -25.70 10.99
C SER A 69 -5.10 -24.79 10.77
N SER A 70 -6.10 -25.29 10.06
CA SER A 70 -7.31 -24.54 9.71
C SER A 70 -8.08 -24.20 10.99
N THR A 71 -7.63 -23.19 11.73
CA THR A 71 -8.56 -22.36 12.47
C THR A 71 -9.49 -21.75 11.44
N SER A 72 -10.78 -21.72 11.72
CA SER A 72 -11.89 -21.31 10.85
C SER A 72 -11.86 -19.85 10.34
N SER A 73 -10.69 -19.20 10.34
CA SER A 73 -10.47 -17.85 9.85
C SER A 73 -10.25 -17.83 8.33
N CYS A 74 -10.74 -16.76 7.71
CA CYS A 74 -10.51 -16.48 6.30
C CYS A 74 -9.09 -15.94 6.12
N ILE A 75 -8.29 -16.56 5.25
CA ILE A 75 -6.96 -16.05 4.87
C ILE A 75 -7.12 -14.67 4.23
N ARG A 76 -6.31 -13.71 4.67
CA ARG A 76 -6.25 -12.34 4.13
C ARG A 76 -4.95 -12.11 3.38
N VAL A 77 -4.92 -11.06 2.59
CA VAL A 77 -3.74 -10.72 1.77
C VAL A 77 -2.52 -10.43 2.65
N TRP A 78 -2.68 -9.67 3.73
CA TRP A 78 -1.58 -9.38 4.65
C TRP A 78 -1.04 -10.63 5.37
N ASP A 79 -1.86 -11.66 5.62
CA ASP A 79 -1.38 -12.93 6.20
C ASP A 79 -0.35 -13.57 5.24
N VAL A 80 -0.69 -13.64 3.95
CA VAL A 80 0.19 -14.16 2.90
C VAL A 80 1.47 -13.34 2.79
N ILE A 81 1.37 -12.00 2.80
CA ILE A 81 2.54 -11.12 2.64
C ILE A 81 3.46 -11.19 3.84
N SER A 82 2.92 -11.15 5.07
CA SER A 82 3.74 -11.22 6.28
C SER A 82 4.52 -12.54 6.36
N GLU A 83 3.88 -13.66 6.05
CA GLU A 83 4.55 -14.97 6.00
C GLU A 83 5.63 -15.00 4.91
N LEU A 84 5.31 -14.57 3.68
CA LEU A 84 6.28 -14.53 2.58
C LEU A 84 7.49 -13.66 2.89
N VAL A 85 7.28 -12.45 3.43
CA VAL A 85 8.37 -11.55 3.81
C VAL A 85 9.23 -12.21 4.89
N CYS A 86 8.64 -12.72 5.97
CA CYS A 86 9.37 -13.37 7.05
C CYS A 86 10.16 -14.60 6.60
N LEU A 87 9.63 -15.38 5.65
CA LEU A 87 10.32 -16.55 5.07
C LEU A 87 11.49 -16.18 4.16
N CYS A 88 11.40 -15.06 3.43
CA CYS A 88 12.36 -14.68 2.40
C CYS A 88 13.42 -13.66 2.87
N THR A 89 13.34 -13.20 4.12
CA THR A 89 14.27 -12.22 4.71
C THR A 89 15.03 -12.83 5.88
N VAL A 90 16.33 -12.54 5.96
CA VAL A 90 17.20 -13.06 7.03
C VAL A 90 18.10 -11.93 7.54
N PRO A 91 17.97 -11.53 8.82
CA PRO A 91 16.95 -11.99 9.78
C PRO A 91 15.53 -11.57 9.36
N SER A 92 14.52 -12.33 9.77
CA SER A 92 13.11 -11.95 9.55
C SER A 92 12.84 -10.59 10.23
N PRO A 93 12.16 -9.65 9.55
CA PRO A 93 11.94 -8.32 10.09
C PRO A 93 10.97 -8.36 11.27
N SER A 94 11.18 -7.44 12.21
CA SER A 94 10.22 -7.21 13.30
C SER A 94 8.88 -6.67 12.81
N ASN A 95 8.87 -6.00 11.67
CA ASN A 95 7.67 -5.53 10.98
C ASN A 95 7.77 -5.82 9.47
N PRO A 96 7.03 -6.79 8.93
CA PRO A 96 7.07 -7.11 7.50
C PRO A 96 6.46 -6.00 6.62
N PHE A 97 5.65 -5.11 7.20
CA PHE A 97 5.02 -3.97 6.53
C PHE A 97 5.74 -2.64 6.80
N ALA A 98 6.99 -2.67 7.27
CA ALA A 98 7.77 -1.45 7.47
C ALA A 98 7.85 -0.64 6.17
N LEU A 99 7.74 0.67 6.29
CA LEU A 99 7.71 1.58 5.16
C LEU A 99 9.11 2.12 4.85
N ASP A 100 9.43 2.28 3.57
CA ASP A 100 10.58 3.05 3.14
C ASP A 100 10.23 4.54 3.17
N VAL A 101 10.36 5.13 4.35
CA VAL A 101 10.07 6.55 4.57
C VAL A 101 10.96 7.45 3.70
N ARG A 102 12.19 7.02 3.38
CA ARG A 102 13.11 7.82 2.54
C ARG A 102 12.61 7.87 1.11
N TYR A 103 12.17 6.74 0.56
CA TYR A 103 11.51 6.67 -0.74
C TYR A 103 10.24 7.53 -0.75
N ILE A 104 9.36 7.36 0.24
CA ILE A 104 8.09 8.11 0.28
C ILE A 104 8.36 9.62 0.32
N GLN A 105 9.33 10.07 1.12
CA GLN A 105 9.68 11.50 1.23
C GLN A 105 10.36 12.06 -0.03
N SER A 106 11.01 11.23 -0.84
CA SER A 106 11.66 11.68 -2.08
C SER A 106 10.68 11.86 -3.24
N LEU A 107 9.48 11.27 -3.16
CA LEU A 107 8.45 11.40 -4.18
C LEU A 107 8.00 12.86 -4.38
N PRO A 108 7.68 13.28 -5.62
CA PRO A 108 6.98 14.54 -5.88
C PRO A 108 5.71 14.65 -5.04
N LEU A 109 5.31 15.88 -4.68
CA LEU A 109 4.14 16.10 -3.82
C LEU A 109 2.86 15.38 -4.30
N PRO A 110 2.50 15.39 -5.60
CA PRO A 110 1.31 14.69 -6.08
C PRO A 110 1.36 13.19 -5.78
N ASP A 111 2.49 12.55 -6.06
CA ASP A 111 2.67 11.11 -5.88
C ASP A 111 2.74 10.78 -4.38
N ARG A 112 3.42 11.63 -3.59
CA ARG A 112 3.59 11.45 -2.15
C ARG A 112 2.24 11.42 -1.42
N PHE A 113 1.33 12.36 -1.68
CA PHE A 113 0.04 12.36 -1.00
C PHE A 113 -0.81 11.15 -1.42
N LEU A 114 -0.74 10.72 -2.68
CA LEU A 114 -1.46 9.54 -3.18
C LEU A 114 -0.93 8.25 -2.56
N VAL A 115 0.39 8.05 -2.60
CA VAL A 115 1.06 6.86 -2.05
C VAL A 115 0.80 6.74 -0.55
N THR A 116 0.96 7.84 0.20
CA THR A 116 0.69 7.83 1.65
C THR A 116 -0.77 7.53 1.98
N GLY A 117 -1.73 8.02 1.19
CA GLY A 117 -3.15 7.69 1.35
C GLY A 117 -3.47 6.23 1.05
N ALA A 118 -2.90 5.67 -0.02
CA ALA A 118 -3.07 4.27 -0.39
C ALA A 118 -2.46 3.32 0.67
N LEU A 119 -1.25 3.63 1.14
CA LEU A 119 -0.59 2.90 2.23
C LEU A 119 -1.40 2.96 3.53
N LEU A 120 -1.95 4.13 3.89
CA LEU A 120 -2.82 4.27 5.07
C LEU A 120 -4.04 3.37 4.96
N ASN A 121 -4.73 3.37 3.82
CA ASN A 121 -5.89 2.52 3.63
C ASN A 121 -5.55 1.03 3.86
N PHE A 122 -4.43 0.56 3.31
CA PHE A 122 -3.97 -0.81 3.51
C PHE A 122 -3.62 -1.12 4.98
N LEU A 123 -2.81 -0.27 5.63
CA LEU A 123 -2.38 -0.51 7.00
C LEU A 123 -3.53 -0.34 8.01
N GLU A 124 -4.47 0.58 7.77
CA GLU A 124 -5.67 0.72 8.61
C GLU A 124 -6.59 -0.49 8.47
N MET A 125 -6.74 -1.07 7.27
CA MET A 125 -7.45 -2.34 7.11
C MET A 125 -6.78 -3.46 7.91
N TYR A 126 -5.44 -3.55 7.89
CA TYR A 126 -4.71 -4.49 8.74
C TYR A 126 -4.96 -4.23 10.23
N VAL A 127 -4.91 -2.99 10.69
CA VAL A 127 -5.13 -2.66 12.12
C VAL A 127 -6.57 -2.97 12.56
N VAL A 128 -7.56 -2.78 11.68
CA VAL A 128 -8.97 -3.04 12.01
C VAL A 128 -9.31 -4.53 11.99
N TYR A 129 -8.82 -5.27 10.99
CA TYR A 129 -9.26 -6.64 10.72
C TYR A 129 -8.18 -7.71 10.94
N GLY A 130 -6.93 -7.31 11.17
CA GLY A 130 -5.80 -8.20 11.40
C GLY A 130 -5.83 -8.85 12.77
N ASN A 131 -5.06 -9.92 12.90
CA ASN A 131 -4.90 -10.63 14.16
C ASN A 131 -4.01 -9.83 15.12
N ARG A 132 -4.54 -9.49 16.29
CA ARG A 132 -3.84 -8.68 17.31
C ARG A 132 -2.77 -9.46 18.06
N ASP A 133 -2.83 -10.78 18.00
CA ASP A 133 -1.85 -11.66 18.65
C ASP A 133 -0.56 -11.80 17.81
N GLU A 134 -0.54 -11.26 16.59
CA GLU A 134 0.65 -11.22 15.75
C GLU A 134 1.74 -10.35 16.38
N LEU A 135 2.97 -10.86 16.44
CA LEU A 135 4.11 -10.18 17.07
C LEU A 135 4.42 -8.81 16.45
N HIS A 136 4.07 -8.62 15.19
CA HIS A 136 4.30 -7.38 14.44
C HIS A 136 3.12 -6.40 14.50
N TYR A 137 1.97 -6.78 15.09
CA TYR A 137 0.77 -5.95 15.12
C TYR A 137 1.04 -4.56 15.73
N ASP A 138 1.63 -4.52 16.92
CA ASP A 138 1.95 -3.26 17.59
C ASP A 138 2.90 -2.39 16.77
N LYS A 139 3.83 -3.02 16.04
CA LYS A 139 4.76 -2.31 15.14
C LYS A 139 4.05 -1.68 13.94
N VAL A 140 3.06 -2.36 13.37
CA VAL A 140 2.22 -1.77 12.32
C VAL A 140 1.40 -0.60 12.86
N VAL A 141 0.83 -0.73 14.07
CA VAL A 141 0.08 0.37 14.71
C VAL A 141 0.98 1.59 14.97
N GLU A 142 2.23 1.36 15.39
CA GLU A 142 3.25 2.41 15.56
C GLU A 142 3.56 3.14 14.24
N GLU A 143 3.60 2.44 13.10
CA GLU A 143 3.84 3.01 11.75
C GLU A 143 2.68 3.86 11.20
N VAL A 144 1.43 3.51 11.52
CA VAL A 144 0.25 4.21 10.98
C VAL A 144 0.22 5.69 11.40
N ARG A 145 0.65 6.00 12.63
CA ARG A 145 0.61 7.38 13.17
C ARG A 145 1.51 8.37 12.41
N PRO A 146 2.82 8.12 12.22
CA PRO A 146 3.68 9.01 11.43
C PRO A 146 3.25 9.07 9.96
N LEU A 147 2.80 7.95 9.37
CA LEU A 147 2.29 7.94 8.00
C LEU A 147 1.06 8.86 7.85
N ARG A 148 0.13 8.84 8.81
CA ARG A 148 -1.06 9.70 8.81
C ARG A 148 -0.69 11.18 8.86
N ARG A 149 0.28 11.55 9.72
CA ARG A 149 0.77 12.93 9.78
C ARG A 149 1.39 13.35 8.44
N LEU A 150 2.20 12.49 7.84
CA LEU A 150 2.84 12.76 6.55
C LEU A 150 1.80 12.92 5.43
N HIS A 151 0.75 12.10 5.41
CA HIS A 151 -0.32 12.20 4.42
C HIS A 151 -1.05 13.55 4.52
N VAL A 152 -1.48 13.93 5.72
CA VAL A 152 -2.17 15.21 5.95
C VAL A 152 -1.28 16.38 5.59
N GLN A 153 0.00 16.35 5.98
CA GLN A 153 0.96 17.39 5.61
C GLN A 153 1.11 17.50 4.08
N SER A 154 1.32 16.37 3.40
CA SER A 154 1.49 16.33 1.93
C SER A 154 0.24 16.85 1.20
N LEU A 155 -0.95 16.51 1.71
CA LEU A 155 -2.22 16.98 1.15
C LEU A 155 -2.39 18.50 1.29
N LEU A 156 -2.08 19.06 2.47
CA LEU A 156 -2.16 20.50 2.72
C LEU A 156 -1.13 21.27 1.89
N GLU A 157 0.09 20.75 1.75
CA GLU A 157 1.11 21.33 0.88
C GLU A 157 0.66 21.33 -0.59
N PHE A 158 0.12 20.22 -1.07
CA PHE A 158 -0.40 20.11 -2.43
C PHE A 158 -1.54 21.09 -2.71
N GLN A 159 -2.49 21.24 -1.78
CA GLN A 159 -3.60 22.19 -1.90
C GLN A 159 -3.12 23.64 -2.02
N ARG A 160 -2.17 24.05 -1.16
CA ARG A 160 -1.59 25.40 -1.21
C ARG A 160 -0.90 25.70 -2.54
N HIS A 161 -0.13 24.75 -3.09
CA HIS A 161 0.50 24.91 -4.39
C HIS A 161 -0.52 25.07 -5.52
N ARG A 162 -1.63 24.32 -5.47
CA ARG A 162 -2.69 24.42 -6.47
C ARG A 162 -3.39 25.78 -6.43
N GLU A 163 -3.68 26.29 -5.23
CA GLU A 163 -4.28 27.61 -5.04
C GLU A 163 -3.35 28.74 -5.50
N SER A 164 -2.05 28.65 -5.19
CA SER A 164 -1.06 29.63 -5.65
C SER A 164 -0.89 29.63 -7.17
N SER A 165 -0.92 28.46 -7.81
CA SER A 165 -0.84 28.35 -9.28
C SER A 165 -2.09 28.92 -9.95
N TRP A 166 -3.26 28.77 -9.33
CA TRP A 166 -4.51 29.32 -9.84
C TRP A 166 -4.55 30.85 -9.72
N ALA A 167 -4.05 31.40 -8.61
CA ALA A 167 -3.97 32.85 -8.41
C ALA A 167 -2.97 33.54 -9.36
N ALA A 168 -1.86 32.86 -9.72
CA ALA A 168 -0.85 33.39 -10.65
C ALA A 168 -1.26 33.33 -12.13
N GLY A 169 -2.26 32.50 -12.48
CA GLY A 169 -2.70 32.28 -13.86
C GLY A 169 -3.82 33.22 -14.35
N SER A 170 -4.28 34.17 -13.53
CA SER A 170 -5.32 35.12 -13.93
C SER A 170 -4.68 36.31 -14.65
N PRO A 171 -4.88 36.51 -15.97
CA PRO A 171 -4.50 37.75 -16.63
C PRO A 171 -5.45 38.83 -16.13
N ALA A 172 -4.92 39.90 -15.54
CA ALA A 172 -5.69 41.13 -15.39
C ALA A 172 -6.05 41.61 -16.80
N GLU A 173 -7.33 41.54 -17.16
CA GLU A 173 -7.85 42.18 -18.37
C GLU A 173 -7.46 43.67 -18.33
N GLN A 174 -6.71 44.09 -19.35
CA GLN A 174 -6.42 45.48 -19.61
C GLN A 174 -7.71 46.19 -20.03
N ASP A 175 -8.23 47.07 -19.18
CA ASP A 175 -9.20 48.06 -19.60
C ASP A 175 -8.44 49.25 -20.20
N SER A 176 -8.09 49.13 -21.49
CA SER A 176 -7.57 50.23 -22.31
C SER A 176 -8.71 50.78 -23.15
N SER A 177 -9.55 51.63 -22.55
CA SER A 177 -10.51 52.46 -23.29
C SER A 177 -9.78 53.66 -23.89
N GLY A 178 -9.71 53.69 -25.22
CA GLY A 178 -9.11 54.78 -25.98
C GLY A 178 -9.87 56.10 -25.82
N GLU A 179 -9.13 57.18 -25.67
CA GLU A 179 -9.61 58.54 -25.94
C GLU A 179 -9.05 58.99 -27.29
N GLU A 180 -9.91 58.91 -28.30
CA GLU A 180 -9.77 59.65 -29.54
C GLU A 180 -11.08 60.43 -29.73
N ASN A 181 -11.04 61.77 -29.57
CA ASN A 181 -11.64 62.72 -30.52
C ASN A 181 -11.50 64.20 -30.13
N ILE A 182 -10.97 64.96 -31.11
CA ILE A 182 -11.11 66.39 -31.47
C ILE A 182 -10.34 67.41 -30.63
#